data_AF-A0A8J7P8A4-F1
#
_entry.id   AF-A0A8J7P8A4-F1
#
_cell.length_a   1.000
_cell.length_b   1.000
_cell.length_c   1.000
_cell.angle_alpha   90.00
_cell.angle_beta   90.00
_cell.angle_gamma   90.00
#
_symmetry.space_group_name_H-M   'P 1'
#
loop_
_entity.id
_entity.type
_entity.pdbx_description
1 polymer ?
#
loop_
_entity_poly.entity_id
_entity_poly.type
_entity_poly.pdbx_seq_one_letter_code
_entity_poly.pdbx_strand_id
1 'polypeptide(L)'
;MPPEHVRKIIRDHGDMTNRKFRHDKRVYLGALKYMPHAVLKLLENMPMPWEQIRDVPVLYHITGAISFVNEIPWVIEPVYIAQWG
;
A
#
# COMPACT_ATOMS: atom_id res chain seq x y z
N MET A 1 -3.44 1.65 14.14
CA MET A 1 -4.85 1.77 13.71
C MET A 1 -5.37 0.39 13.34
N PRO A 2 -6.64 0.05 13.61
CA PRO A 2 -7.22 -1.23 13.19
C PRO A 2 -7.22 -1.37 11.66
N PRO A 3 -6.93 -2.56 11.08
CA PRO A 3 -6.91 -2.77 9.63
C PRO A 3 -8.29 -2.58 8.98
N GLU A 4 -9.38 -2.72 9.74
CA GLU A 4 -10.75 -2.48 9.28
C GLU A 4 -10.97 -1.02 8.91
N HIS A 5 -10.24 -0.10 9.55
CA HIS A 5 -10.39 1.33 9.34
C HIS A 5 -10.08 1.71 7.88
N VAL A 6 -8.91 1.31 7.37
CA VAL A 6 -8.51 1.60 5.98
C VAL A 6 -9.38 0.84 4.97
N ARG A 7 -9.76 -0.41 5.28
CA ARG A 7 -10.65 -1.22 4.43
C ARG A 7 -12.01 -0.57 4.26
N LYS A 8 -12.58 -0.02 5.34
CA LYS A 8 -13.84 0.70 5.31
C LYS A 8 -13.73 2.00 4.51
N ILE A 9 -12.67 2.78 4.71
CA ILE A 9 -12.45 4.03 3.97
C ILE A 9 -12.43 3.79 2.45
N ILE A 10 -11.65 2.82 1.98
CA ILE A 10 -11.56 2.52 0.54
C ILE A 10 -12.90 2.03 0.00
N ARG A 11 -13.59 1.15 0.73
CA ARG A 11 -14.92 0.66 0.32
C ARG A 11 -15.96 1.78 0.24
N ASP A 12 -15.95 2.71 1.19
CA ASP A 12 -16.93 3.80 1.25
C ASP A 12 -16.68 4.85 0.15
N HIS A 13 -15.41 5.13 -0.20
CA HIS A 13 -15.05 6.07 -1.27
C HIS A 13 -15.27 5.49 -2.68
N GLY A 14 -15.05 4.18 -2.85
CA GLY A 14 -15.32 3.47 -4.11
C GLY A 14 -14.67 4.12 -5.32
N ASP A 15 -15.47 4.41 -6.35
CA ASP A 15 -15.07 5.06 -7.59
C ASP A 15 -15.21 6.60 -7.57
N MET A 16 -15.47 7.19 -6.40
CA MET A 16 -15.64 8.63 -6.20
C MET A 16 -16.81 9.25 -7.00
N THR A 17 -17.79 8.46 -7.46
CA THR A 17 -18.99 8.98 -8.14
C THR A 17 -19.96 9.69 -7.19
N ASN A 18 -20.01 9.24 -5.93
CA ASN A 18 -20.91 9.81 -4.92
C ASN A 18 -20.55 11.27 -4.58
N ARG A 19 -21.55 12.15 -4.64
CA ARG A 19 -21.42 13.59 -4.33
C ARG A 19 -20.90 13.86 -2.91
N LYS A 20 -21.11 12.93 -1.97
CA LYS A 20 -20.60 13.02 -0.59
C LYS A 20 -19.07 13.25 -0.54
N PHE A 21 -18.32 12.61 -1.43
CA PHE A 21 -16.84 12.64 -1.45
C PHE A 21 -16.28 13.67 -2.45
N ARG A 22 -17.08 14.65 -2.87
CA ARG A 22 -16.67 15.65 -3.86
C ARG A 22 -15.44 16.47 -3.40
N HIS A 23 -15.32 16.76 -2.11
CA HIS A 23 -14.19 17.52 -1.57
C HIS A 23 -12.88 16.74 -1.62
N ASP A 24 -12.96 15.41 -1.52
CA ASP A 24 -11.78 14.53 -1.50
C ASP A 24 -11.21 14.29 -2.91
N LYS A 25 -11.99 14.51 -3.98
CA LYS A 25 -11.54 14.35 -5.37
C LYS A 25 -10.24 15.10 -5.69
N ARG A 26 -10.08 16.31 -5.15
CA ARG A 26 -8.86 17.12 -5.33
C ARG A 26 -7.64 16.42 -4.74
N VAL A 27 -7.80 15.78 -3.59
CA VAL A 27 -6.72 15.07 -2.89
C VAL A 27 -6.32 13.82 -3.66
N TYR A 28 -7.30 13.06 -4.19
CA TYR A 28 -7.02 11.88 -5.03
C TYR A 28 -6.21 12.24 -6.28
N LEU A 29 -6.52 13.35 -6.94
CA LEU A 29 -5.71 13.85 -8.06
C LEU A 29 -4.31 14.29 -7.63
N GLY A 30 -4.18 14.95 -6.47
CA GLY A 30 -2.87 15.33 -5.92
C GLY A 30 -2.00 14.13 -5.54
N ALA A 31 -2.62 13.04 -5.10
CA ALA A 31 -1.92 11.82 -4.72
C ALA A 31 -1.25 11.11 -5.92
N LEU A 32 -1.74 11.34 -7.14
CA LEU A 32 -1.16 10.76 -8.37
C LEU A 32 0.32 11.09 -8.53
N LYS A 33 0.77 12.26 -8.07
CA LYS A 33 2.20 12.66 -8.05
C LYS A 33 3.09 11.63 -7.33
N TYR A 34 2.56 10.98 -6.29
CA TYR A 34 3.30 10.04 -5.45
C TYR A 34 3.07 8.57 -5.82
N MET A 35 2.23 8.31 -6.83
CA MET A 35 1.92 6.96 -7.30
C MET A 35 3.18 6.16 -7.66
N PRO A 36 4.19 6.70 -8.36
CA PRO A 36 5.40 5.95 -8.66
C PRO A 36 6.13 5.45 -7.41
N HIS A 37 6.12 6.24 -6.33
CA HIS A 37 6.74 5.85 -5.06
C HIS A 37 5.96 4.75 -4.33
N ALA A 38 4.62 4.82 -4.34
CA ALA A 38 3.78 3.76 -3.79
C ALA A 38 3.98 2.43 -4.51
N VAL A 39 4.06 2.47 -5.85
CA VAL A 39 4.32 1.28 -6.68
C VAL A 39 5.70 0.71 -6.38
N LEU A 40 6.74 1.53 -6.29
CA LEU A 40 8.09 1.08 -5.94
C LEU A 40 8.09 0.30 -4.62
N LYS A 41 7.53 0.89 -3.55
CA LYS A 41 7.49 0.26 -2.23
C LYS A 41 6.67 -1.02 -2.19
N LEU A 42 5.63 -1.11 -3.02
CA LEU A 42 4.80 -2.31 -3.16
C LEU A 42 5.57 -3.45 -3.83
N LEU A 43 6.27 -3.17 -4.94
CA LEU A 43 7.05 -4.16 -5.68
C LEU A 43 8.31 -4.60 -4.93
N GLU A 44 8.93 -3.68 -4.19
CA GLU A 44 10.09 -3.99 -3.35
C GLU A 44 9.75 -5.01 -2.25
N ASN A 45 8.52 -5.00 -1.73
CA ASN A 45 8.06 -5.89 -0.66
C ASN A 45 7.19 -7.04 -1.16
N MET A 46 7.43 -7.53 -2.39
CA MET A 46 6.74 -8.73 -2.88
C MET A 46 7.01 -9.94 -1.96
N PRO A 47 6.00 -10.81 -1.73
CA PRO A 47 6.21 -12.07 -1.03
C PRO A 47 7.11 -12.98 -1.87
N MET A 48 8.09 -13.59 -1.22
CA MET A 48 8.99 -14.52 -1.89
C MET A 48 8.31 -15.87 -2.13
N PRO A 49 8.76 -16.72 -3.08
CA PRO A 49 8.04 -17.95 -3.47
C PRO A 49 7.79 -18.94 -2.32
N TRP A 50 8.63 -18.91 -1.28
CA TRP A 50 8.50 -19.74 -0.08
C TRP A 50 7.56 -19.14 0.99
N GLU A 51 7.07 -17.92 0.81
CA GLU A 51 6.13 -17.25 1.70
C GLU A 51 4.70 -17.41 1.18
N GLN A 52 3.79 -17.92 2.02
CA GLN A 52 2.36 -18.01 1.65
C GLN A 52 1.67 -16.64 1.74
N ILE A 53 1.98 -15.88 2.79
CA ILE A 53 1.39 -14.57 3.10
C ILE A 53 2.51 -13.71 3.69
N ARG A 54 2.55 -12.44 3.29
CA ARG A 54 3.42 -11.43 3.88
C ARG A 54 2.59 -10.25 4.37
N ASP A 55 2.55 -10.05 5.68
CA ASP A 55 1.93 -8.88 6.30
C ASP A 55 2.93 -7.73 6.34
N VAL A 56 2.57 -6.60 5.73
CA VAL A 56 3.44 -5.42 5.63
C VAL A 56 2.82 -4.21 6.35
N PRO A 57 3.61 -3.37 7.01
CA PRO A 57 3.14 -2.12 7.58
C PRO A 57 2.77 -1.14 6.46
N VAL A 58 1.59 -0.55 6.55
CA VAL A 58 1.06 0.39 5.55
C VAL A 58 0.88 1.77 6.15
N LEU A 59 1.40 2.78 5.47
CA LEU A 59 1.09 4.19 5.69
C LEU A 59 0.04 4.64 4.67
N TYR A 60 -1.15 4.97 5.13
CA TYR A 60 -2.27 5.35 4.26
C TYR A 60 -2.74 6.78 4.51
N HIS A 61 -3.22 7.44 3.46
CA HIS A 61 -3.86 8.76 3.60
C HIS A 61 -5.22 8.63 4.30
N ILE A 62 -5.60 9.60 5.14
CA ILE A 62 -6.85 9.54 5.93
C ILE A 62 -8.12 9.39 5.08
N THR A 63 -8.11 9.90 3.84
CA THR A 63 -9.22 9.77 2.88
C THR A 63 -9.11 8.53 1.97
N GLY A 64 -8.06 7.70 2.12
CA GLY A 64 -7.82 6.54 1.26
C GLY A 64 -7.21 6.85 -0.11
N ALA A 65 -6.76 8.10 -0.34
CA ALA A 65 -6.26 8.56 -1.64
C ALA A 65 -5.03 7.78 -2.16
N ILE A 66 -4.14 7.35 -1.26
CA ILE A 66 -2.95 6.56 -1.58
C ILE A 66 -2.51 5.77 -0.34
N SER A 67 -1.86 4.63 -0.58
CA SER A 67 -1.27 3.78 0.46
C SER A 67 0.16 3.43 0.07
N PHE A 68 1.08 3.57 1.01
CA PHE A 68 2.49 3.23 0.89
C PHE A 68 2.81 2.05 1.78
N VAL A 69 3.60 1.10 1.27
CA VAL A 69 4.24 0.10 2.13
C VAL A 69 5.41 0.78 2.85
N ASN A 70 5.38 0.80 4.18
CA ASN A 70 6.36 1.49 5.02
C ASN A 70 7.40 0.50 5.58
N GLU A 71 8.00 -0.29 4.69
CA GLU A 71 8.98 -1.32 5.04
C GLU A 71 10.11 -1.35 4.01
N ILE A 72 11.32 -1.65 4.47
CA ILE A 72 12.47 -2.00 3.63
C ILE A 72 12.76 -3.49 3.87
N PRO A 73 12.81 -4.35 2.83
CA PRO A 73 13.01 -5.78 2.97
C PRO A 73 14.48 -6.10 3.28
N TRP A 74 14.85 -6.04 4.56
CA TRP A 74 16.17 -6.48 5.00
C TRP A 74 16.24 -8.00 5.01
N VAL A 75 17.22 -8.56 4.29
CA VAL A 75 17.46 -10.00 4.22
C VAL A 75 18.90 -10.31 4.62
N ILE A 76 19.10 -11.48 5.24
CA ILE A 76 20.43 -12.00 5.54
C ILE A 76 20.97 -12.64 4.25
N GLU A 77 21.96 -12.02 3.62
CA GLU A 77 22.50 -12.42 2.30
C GLU A 77 22.77 -13.92 2.14
N PRO A 78 23.55 -14.59 3.02
CA PRO A 78 23.81 -16.03 2.87
C PRO A 78 22.54 -16.89 2.97
N VAL A 79 21.57 -16.49 3.79
CA VAL A 79 20.28 -17.20 3.91
C VAL A 79 19.45 -16.99 2.65
N TYR A 80 19.42 -15.76 2.14
CA TYR A 80 18.67 -15.40 0.94
C TYR A 80 19.21 -16.14 -0.30
N ILE A 81 20.52 -16.24 -0.46
CA ILE A 81 21.14 -17.02 -1.54
C ILE A 81 20.77 -18.49 -1.42
N ALA A 82 20.82 -19.06 -0.21
CA ALA A 82 20.45 -20.46 0.03
C ALA A 82 18.96 -20.75 -0.19
N GLN A 83 18.07 -19.75 -0.10
CA GLN A 83 16.65 -19.90 -0.40
C GLN A 83 16.36 -19.91 -1.92
N TRP A 84 17.23 -19.28 -2.72
CA TRP A 84 17.10 -19.18 -4.18
C TRP A 84 17.92 -20.21 -4.97
N GLY A 85 19.00 -20.73 -4.39
CA GLY A 85 19.87 -21.75 -4.99
C GLY A 85 19.25 -23.14 -4.92
#